data_AF-A0A1B1E130-F1
#
_entry.id   AF-A0A1B1E130-F1
#
_cell.length_a   1.000
_cell.length_b   1.000
_cell.length_c   1.000
_cell.angle_alpha   90.00
_cell.angle_beta   90.00
_cell.angle_gamma   90.00
#
_symmetry.space_group_name_H-M   'P 1'
#
loop_
_entity.id
_entity.type
_entity.pdbx_description
1 polymer ?
#
loop_
_entity_poly.entity_id
_entity_poly.type
_entity_poly.pdbx_seq_one_letter_code
_entity_poly.pdbx_strand_id
1 'polypeptide(L)'
;MITESGHSPSYSGLCHFLYYWLGSIVWNKGKNVLTVTTFLEAMENIYSAFEQFGVPNNCELFYKDNSEINKEIFKHRRTVFDFSFDYKNIKQKLESHNNSCDEQYYQHLKSAFDAFQAVSADCHRKIDLYCMEFKNTFETKNNNSNNNQNPLTLTEGEKTQSSGETTIYKNVSLNLNFAPPKTNTAMIATISSIFSITALGFAASLLYKVIIIITII
;
A
#
# COMPACT_ATOMS: atom_id res chain seq x y z
N MET A 1 -31.66 -19.95 -6.81
CA MET A 1 -31.38 -18.66 -7.48
C MET A 1 -30.99 -17.65 -6.40
N ILE A 2 -29.72 -17.64 -6.00
CA ILE A 2 -29.02 -16.50 -5.38
C ILE A 2 -27.56 -16.68 -5.85
N THR A 3 -27.06 -15.73 -6.62
CA THR A 3 -25.67 -15.69 -7.10
C THR A 3 -24.90 -14.70 -6.21
N GLU A 4 -24.01 -15.21 -5.35
CA GLU A 4 -23.00 -14.38 -4.68
C GLU A 4 -21.72 -14.40 -5.54
N SER A 5 -21.44 -13.31 -6.24
CA SER A 5 -20.18 -13.12 -6.96
C SER A 5 -19.25 -12.24 -6.12
N GLY A 6 -18.42 -12.84 -5.26
CA GLY A 6 -17.31 -12.19 -4.56
C GLY A 6 -15.97 -12.69 -5.11
N HIS A 7 -15.04 -11.80 -5.47
CA HIS A 7 -13.73 -12.15 -6.01
C HIS A 7 -12.65 -11.98 -4.93
N SER A 8 -11.85 -13.03 -4.68
CA SER A 8 -10.78 -13.03 -3.67
C SER A 8 -9.61 -12.15 -4.09
N PRO A 9 -8.92 -11.46 -3.17
CA PRO A 9 -7.64 -10.80 -3.48
C PRO A 9 -6.65 -11.80 -4.09
N SER A 10 -5.85 -11.32 -5.05
CA SER A 10 -4.80 -12.14 -5.65
C SER A 10 -3.82 -12.58 -4.57
N TYR A 11 -3.27 -13.78 -4.72
CA TYR A 11 -2.27 -14.32 -3.79
C TYR A 11 -1.12 -13.32 -3.54
N SER A 12 -0.63 -12.67 -4.61
CA SER A 12 0.38 -11.61 -4.51
C SER A 12 -0.09 -10.42 -3.67
N GLY A 13 -1.34 -9.95 -3.83
CA GLY A 13 -1.89 -8.84 -3.05
C GLY A 13 -2.01 -9.15 -1.55
N LEU A 14 -2.44 -10.38 -1.20
CA LEU A 14 -2.48 -10.84 0.19
C LEU A 14 -1.09 -10.90 0.82
N CYS A 15 -0.09 -11.33 0.05
CA CYS A 15 1.29 -11.39 0.53
C CYS A 15 1.91 -10.00 0.74
N HIS A 16 1.62 -9.03 -0.14
CA HIS A 16 2.04 -7.64 0.07
C HIS A 16 1.37 -7.03 1.31
N PHE A 17 0.08 -7.31 1.51
CA PHE A 17 -0.61 -6.89 2.71
C PHE A 17 0.06 -7.45 3.98
N LEU A 18 0.37 -8.76 3.98
CA LEU A 18 1.07 -9.40 5.09
C LEU A 18 2.44 -8.75 5.36
N TYR A 19 3.21 -8.48 4.30
CA TYR A 19 4.51 -7.83 4.40
C TYR A 19 4.42 -6.46 5.06
N TYR A 20 3.52 -5.58 4.60
CA TYR A 20 3.38 -4.24 5.15
C TYR A 20 2.80 -4.25 6.57
N TRP A 21 1.86 -5.15 6.83
CA TRP A 21 1.26 -5.32 8.14
C TRP A 21 2.30 -5.78 9.16
N LEU A 22 3.03 -6.86 8.90
CA LEU A 22 4.11 -7.35 9.76
C LEU A 22 5.22 -6.33 9.93
N GLY A 23 5.71 -5.76 8.82
CA GLY A 23 6.80 -4.80 8.88
C GLY A 23 6.45 -3.56 9.69
N SER A 24 5.19 -3.11 9.65
CA SER A 24 4.73 -2.02 10.50
C SER A 24 4.75 -2.38 11.99
N ILE A 25 4.51 -3.64 12.33
CA ILE A 25 4.60 -4.10 13.71
C ILE A 25 6.07 -4.19 14.13
N VAL A 26 6.93 -4.77 13.29
CA VAL A 26 8.38 -4.88 13.54
C VAL A 26 8.99 -3.50 13.77
N TRP A 27 8.72 -2.52 12.91
CA TRP A 27 9.23 -1.14 13.07
C TRP A 27 8.69 -0.40 14.31
N ASN A 28 7.54 -0.79 14.85
CA ASN A 28 6.89 -0.08 15.96
C ASN A 28 7.05 -0.78 17.31
N LYS A 29 7.22 -2.10 17.32
CA LYS A 29 7.22 -2.93 18.52
C LYS A 29 8.45 -3.82 18.65
N GLY A 30 9.22 -4.00 17.58
CA GLY A 30 10.44 -4.81 17.60
C GLY A 30 11.47 -4.19 18.53
N LYS A 31 11.90 -4.95 19.53
CA LYS A 31 13.01 -4.52 20.38
C LYS A 31 14.27 -4.50 19.52
N ASN A 32 15.08 -3.46 19.66
CA ASN A 32 16.35 -3.30 18.94
C ASN A 32 16.26 -3.21 17.40
N VAL A 33 15.07 -3.02 16.82
CA VAL A 33 14.92 -2.75 15.38
C VAL A 33 15.13 -1.25 15.14
N LEU A 34 16.38 -0.87 14.92
CA LEU A 34 16.80 0.52 14.70
C LEU A 34 17.33 0.76 13.29
N THR A 35 17.62 -0.31 12.56
CA THR A 35 18.27 -0.28 11.25
C THR A 35 17.51 -1.16 10.26
N VAL A 36 17.74 -0.91 8.98
CA VAL A 36 17.26 -1.76 7.90
C VAL A 36 17.72 -3.22 8.06
N THR A 37 18.97 -3.44 8.49
CA THR A 37 19.52 -4.79 8.72
C THR A 37 18.74 -5.52 9.80
N THR A 38 18.57 -4.91 10.97
CA THR A 38 17.81 -5.51 12.08
C THR A 38 16.33 -5.70 11.74
N PHE A 39 15.77 -4.83 10.90
CA PHE A 39 14.43 -5.00 10.35
C PHE A 39 14.32 -6.22 9.43
N LEU A 40 15.23 -6.36 8.47
CA LEU A 40 15.24 -7.48 7.52
C LEU A 40 15.48 -8.81 8.25
N GLU A 41 16.43 -8.87 9.18
CA GLU A 41 16.67 -10.05 10.02
C GLU A 41 15.41 -10.46 10.80
N ALA A 42 14.71 -9.50 11.43
CA ALA A 42 13.46 -9.78 12.13
C ALA A 42 12.36 -10.30 11.19
N MET A 43 12.22 -9.70 10.00
CA MET A 43 11.26 -10.15 9.00
C MET A 43 11.61 -11.55 8.47
N GLU A 44 12.88 -11.83 8.19
CA GLU A 44 13.35 -13.16 7.76
C GLU A 44 13.05 -14.23 8.80
N ASN A 45 13.29 -13.94 10.08
CA ASN A 45 12.98 -14.86 11.18
C ASN A 45 11.47 -15.16 11.28
N ILE A 46 10.61 -14.13 11.15
CA ILE A 46 9.16 -14.30 11.18
C ILE A 46 8.68 -15.17 10.00
N TYR A 47 9.15 -14.89 8.79
CA TYR A 47 8.76 -15.66 7.60
C TYR A 47 9.28 -17.09 7.65
N SER A 48 10.52 -17.30 8.10
CA SER A 48 11.11 -18.64 8.31
C SER A 48 10.30 -19.47 9.33
N ALA A 49 9.78 -18.82 10.38
CA ALA A 49 8.94 -19.48 11.35
C ALA A 49 7.60 -19.94 10.74
N PHE A 50 7.00 -19.17 9.83
CA PHE A 50 5.77 -19.59 9.14
C PHE A 50 5.96 -20.89 8.34
N GLU A 51 7.12 -21.07 7.71
CA GLU A 51 7.44 -22.30 6.98
C GLU A 51 7.51 -23.50 7.93
N GLN A 52 8.17 -23.33 9.07
CA GLN A 52 8.33 -24.37 10.09
C GLN A 52 7.00 -24.82 10.70
N PHE A 53 6.01 -23.93 10.79
CA PHE A 53 4.67 -24.27 11.27
C PHE A 53 3.76 -24.88 10.20
N GLY A 54 4.28 -25.18 9.01
CA GLY A 54 3.58 -25.94 7.97
C GLY A 54 2.43 -25.17 7.33
N VAL A 55 2.53 -23.84 7.23
CA VAL A 55 1.55 -23.01 6.50
C VAL A 55 1.71 -23.28 4.99
N PRO A 56 0.78 -23.98 4.31
CA PRO A 56 0.91 -24.27 2.89
C PRO A 56 0.67 -23.00 2.05
N ASN A 57 1.37 -22.84 0.92
CA ASN A 57 1.33 -21.63 0.09
C ASN A 57 1.65 -20.37 0.93
N ASN A 58 2.82 -20.38 1.56
CA ASN A 58 3.29 -19.25 2.35
C ASN A 58 3.77 -18.11 1.45
N CYS A 59 3.51 -16.89 1.90
CA CYS A 59 4.08 -15.71 1.27
C CYS A 59 5.60 -15.71 1.42
N GLU A 60 6.31 -15.39 0.35
CA GLU A 60 7.74 -15.12 0.42
C GLU A 60 8.00 -13.72 0.98
N LEU A 61 9.14 -13.54 1.66
CA LEU A 61 9.56 -12.22 2.10
C LEU A 61 9.98 -11.37 0.88
N PHE A 62 9.30 -10.25 0.68
CA PHE A 62 9.61 -9.29 -0.38
C PHE A 62 10.79 -8.36 -0.03
N TYR A 63 11.35 -7.75 -1.08
CA TYR A 63 12.29 -6.62 -1.00
C TYR A 63 13.54 -6.84 -0.13
N LYS A 64 14.09 -8.06 -0.17
CA LYS A 64 15.31 -8.44 0.59
C LYS A 64 16.57 -7.66 0.19
N ASP A 65 16.58 -7.07 -1.01
CA ASP A 65 17.67 -6.27 -1.55
C ASP A 65 17.66 -4.81 -1.08
N ASN A 66 16.64 -4.43 -0.32
CA ASN A 66 16.37 -3.05 0.03
C ASN A 66 17.23 -2.61 1.22
N SER A 67 18.51 -2.33 0.96
CA SER A 67 19.52 -2.03 1.99
C SER A 67 19.44 -0.61 2.58
N GLU A 68 18.49 0.23 2.16
CA GLU A 68 18.37 1.62 2.61
C GLU A 68 16.96 2.01 3.09
N ILE A 69 16.08 1.04 3.31
CA ILE A 69 14.73 1.33 3.84
C ILE A 69 14.78 1.67 5.33
N ASN A 70 14.55 2.95 5.62
CA ASN A 70 14.25 3.40 6.98
C ASN A 70 12.74 3.31 7.27
N LYS A 71 12.39 3.53 8.55
CA LYS A 71 11.00 3.47 9.03
C LYS A 71 10.05 4.42 8.30
N GLU A 72 10.49 5.64 8.00
CA GLU A 72 9.64 6.64 7.35
C GLU A 72 9.38 6.30 5.90
N ILE A 73 10.40 5.91 5.13
CA ILE A 73 10.18 5.48 3.74
C ILE A 73 9.36 4.19 3.69
N PHE A 74 9.54 3.25 4.64
CA PHE A 74 8.66 2.09 4.78
C PHE A 74 7.20 2.49 4.97
N LYS A 75 6.93 3.47 5.85
CA LYS A 75 5.58 3.99 6.08
C LYS A 75 4.98 4.59 4.80
N HIS A 76 5.75 5.35 4.03
CA HIS A 76 5.27 5.88 2.75
C HIS A 76 4.99 4.78 1.72
N ARG A 77 5.89 3.79 1.59
CA ARG A 77 5.69 2.63 0.69
C ARG A 77 4.45 1.83 1.07
N ARG A 78 4.18 1.65 2.37
CA ARG A 78 2.93 1.07 2.86
C ARG A 78 1.72 1.92 2.46
N THR A 79 1.74 3.22 2.70
CA THR A 79 0.62 4.11 2.32
C THR A 79 0.33 4.03 0.82
N VAL A 80 1.38 3.99 -0.01
CA VAL A 80 1.24 3.77 -1.46
C VAL A 80 0.53 2.46 -1.75
N PHE A 81 0.95 1.35 -1.13
CA PHE A 81 0.31 0.05 -1.29
C PHE A 81 -1.16 0.07 -0.85
N ASP A 82 -1.44 0.47 0.40
CA ASP A 82 -2.78 0.49 1.00
C ASP A 82 -3.73 1.36 0.13
N PHE A 83 -3.26 2.52 -0.33
CA PHE A 83 -4.04 3.42 -1.18
C PHE A 83 -4.26 2.86 -2.58
N SER A 84 -3.22 2.33 -3.24
CA SER A 84 -3.34 1.73 -4.57
C SER A 84 -4.25 0.51 -4.58
N PHE A 85 -4.21 -0.28 -3.50
CA PHE A 85 -5.02 -1.47 -3.34
C PHE A 85 -6.52 -1.13 -3.23
N ASP A 86 -6.87 -0.02 -2.57
CA ASP A 86 -8.26 0.44 -2.38
C ASP A 86 -8.68 1.59 -3.33
N TYR A 87 -7.81 1.99 -4.26
CA TYR A 87 -7.99 3.20 -5.08
C TYR A 87 -9.34 3.27 -5.81
N LYS A 88 -9.83 2.14 -6.33
CA LYS A 88 -11.13 2.07 -7.01
C LYS A 88 -12.27 2.49 -6.08
N ASN A 89 -12.28 1.98 -4.84
CA ASN A 89 -13.34 2.30 -3.88
C ASN A 89 -13.20 3.74 -3.38
N ILE A 90 -11.98 4.21 -3.13
CA ILE A 90 -11.69 5.60 -2.75
C ILE A 90 -12.22 6.57 -3.82
N LYS A 91 -11.96 6.28 -5.09
CA LYS A 91 -12.41 7.08 -6.23
C LYS A 91 -13.93 7.04 -6.38
N GLN A 92 -14.54 5.85 -6.34
CA GLN A 92 -16.00 5.70 -6.42
C GLN A 92 -16.73 6.41 -5.28
N LYS A 93 -16.19 6.34 -4.05
CA LYS A 93 -16.73 7.04 -2.89
C LYS A 93 -16.70 8.55 -3.12
N LEU A 94 -15.58 9.09 -3.60
CA LEU A 94 -15.46 10.53 -3.91
C LEU A 94 -16.45 10.96 -5.02
N GLU A 95 -16.55 10.20 -6.09
CA GLU A 95 -17.47 10.46 -7.21
C GLU A 95 -18.94 10.41 -6.78
N SER A 96 -19.32 9.44 -5.94
CA SER A 96 -20.69 9.32 -5.40
C SER A 96 -21.13 10.51 -4.53
N HIS A 97 -20.18 11.31 -4.04
CA HIS A 97 -20.41 12.53 -3.28
C HIS A 97 -20.17 13.79 -4.13
N ASN A 98 -20.34 13.70 -5.46
CA ASN A 98 -20.11 14.79 -6.41
C ASN A 98 -18.73 15.43 -6.25
N ASN A 99 -17.70 14.59 -6.09
CA ASN A 99 -16.32 15.02 -5.86
C ASN A 99 -16.16 15.98 -4.67
N SER A 100 -16.99 15.79 -3.65
CA SER A 100 -16.94 16.55 -2.41
C SER A 100 -16.62 15.64 -1.23
N CYS A 101 -15.86 16.15 -0.27
CA CYS A 101 -15.51 15.41 0.93
C CYS A 101 -15.26 16.34 2.13
N ASP A 102 -15.31 15.79 3.33
CA ASP A 102 -14.93 16.51 4.53
C ASP A 102 -13.41 16.65 4.66
N GLU A 103 -12.98 17.48 5.62
CA GLU A 103 -11.58 17.70 5.96
C GLU A 103 -10.82 16.39 6.23
N GLN A 104 -11.40 15.46 6.99
CA GLN A 104 -10.70 14.23 7.37
C GLN A 104 -10.40 13.35 6.15
N TYR A 105 -11.38 13.22 5.25
CA TYR A 105 -11.20 12.47 4.02
C TYR A 105 -10.24 13.19 3.07
N TYR A 106 -10.30 14.52 2.96
CA TYR A 106 -9.32 15.27 2.17
C TYR A 106 -7.89 15.09 2.70
N GLN A 107 -7.69 15.13 4.02
CA GLN A 107 -6.38 14.88 4.63
C GLN A 107 -5.90 13.44 4.41
N HIS A 108 -6.80 12.47 4.34
CA HIS A 108 -6.46 11.10 3.93
C HIS A 108 -5.93 11.06 2.48
N LEU A 109 -6.62 11.71 1.53
CA LEU A 109 -6.16 11.82 0.13
C LEU A 109 -4.82 12.56 0.03
N LYS A 110 -4.66 13.64 0.78
CA LYS A 110 -3.41 14.42 0.83
C LYS A 110 -2.25 13.61 1.40
N SER A 111 -2.50 12.82 2.45
CA SER A 111 -1.49 11.94 3.04
C SER A 111 -1.01 10.88 2.04
N ALA A 112 -1.91 10.35 1.20
CA ALA A 112 -1.53 9.47 0.12
C ALA A 112 -0.71 10.22 -0.94
N PHE A 113 -1.15 11.40 -1.38
CA PHE A 113 -0.42 12.24 -2.33
C PHE A 113 1.02 12.50 -1.87
N ASP A 114 1.21 12.91 -0.61
CA ASP A 114 2.52 13.18 -0.02
C ASP A 114 3.37 11.88 0.03
N ALA A 115 2.75 10.72 0.31
CA ALA A 115 3.45 9.44 0.29
C ALA A 115 3.91 9.01 -1.12
N PHE A 116 3.07 9.16 -2.15
CA PHE A 116 3.48 8.89 -3.53
C PHE A 116 4.59 9.85 -3.98
N GLN A 117 4.56 11.11 -3.54
CA GLN A 117 5.63 12.06 -3.82
C GLN A 117 6.96 11.61 -3.19
N ALA A 118 6.94 11.26 -1.90
CA ALA A 118 8.12 10.78 -1.19
C ALA A 118 8.70 9.50 -1.81
N VAL A 119 7.84 8.54 -2.17
CA VAL A 119 8.25 7.30 -2.84
C VAL A 119 8.78 7.58 -4.26
N SER A 120 8.15 8.45 -5.03
CA SER A 120 8.63 8.80 -6.37
C SER A 120 10.02 9.45 -6.33
N ALA A 121 10.27 10.28 -5.30
CA ALA A 121 11.58 10.88 -5.06
C ALA A 121 12.64 9.84 -4.64
N ASP A 122 12.32 8.99 -3.66
CA ASP A 122 13.20 7.89 -3.20
C ASP A 122 13.56 6.95 -4.36
N CYS A 123 12.57 6.59 -5.16
CA CYS A 123 12.75 5.71 -6.31
C CYS A 123 13.35 6.40 -7.53
N HIS A 124 13.67 7.70 -7.52
CA HIS A 124 14.17 8.38 -8.72
C HIS A 124 15.40 7.69 -9.34
N ARG A 125 16.43 7.40 -8.52
CA ARG A 125 17.66 6.72 -8.97
C ARG A 125 17.83 5.31 -8.41
N LYS A 126 17.04 4.93 -7.40
CA LYS A 126 17.08 3.58 -6.83
C LYS A 126 16.51 2.56 -7.80
N ILE A 127 17.13 1.38 -7.80
CA ILE A 127 16.74 0.21 -8.60
C ILE A 127 16.52 -1.02 -7.70
N ASP A 128 16.25 -0.79 -6.41
CA ASP A 128 15.82 -1.87 -5.51
C ASP A 128 14.50 -2.50 -6.01
N LEU A 129 14.21 -3.73 -5.59
CA LEU A 129 13.07 -4.52 -6.05
C LEU A 129 11.74 -3.74 -5.95
N TYR A 130 11.53 -3.02 -4.85
CA TYR A 130 10.34 -2.19 -4.68
C TYR A 130 10.32 -1.04 -5.67
N CYS A 131 11.42 -0.32 -5.86
CA CYS A 131 11.46 0.81 -6.80
C CYS A 131 11.31 0.36 -8.25
N MET A 132 11.77 -0.83 -8.61
CA MET A 132 11.46 -1.45 -9.90
C MET A 132 9.97 -1.75 -10.02
N GLU A 133 9.36 -2.38 -9.01
CA GLU A 133 7.92 -2.64 -8.99
C GLU A 133 7.09 -1.35 -9.09
N PHE A 134 7.45 -0.33 -8.31
CA PHE A 134 6.80 0.99 -8.31
C PHE A 134 6.85 1.64 -9.70
N LYS A 135 8.02 1.67 -10.35
CA LYS A 135 8.20 2.21 -11.71
C LYS A 135 7.53 1.38 -12.80
N ASN A 136 7.33 0.08 -12.56
CA ASN A 136 6.60 -0.80 -13.46
C ASN A 136 5.08 -0.68 -13.29
N THR A 137 4.62 -0.24 -12.12
CA THR A 137 3.20 -0.11 -11.80
C THR A 137 2.68 1.29 -12.13
N PHE A 138 3.46 2.33 -11.87
CA PHE A 138 3.02 3.72 -11.97
C PHE A 138 3.81 4.52 -12.99
N GLU A 139 3.15 5.49 -13.63
CA GLU A 139 3.81 6.43 -14.53
C GLU A 139 4.55 7.49 -13.72
N THR A 140 5.87 7.32 -13.58
CA THR A 140 6.72 8.21 -12.76
C THR A 140 7.56 9.19 -13.58
N LYS A 141 7.45 9.18 -14.91
CA LYS A 141 8.21 10.06 -15.80
C LYS A 141 7.25 10.96 -16.56
N ASN A 142 7.62 12.23 -16.71
CA ASN A 142 6.90 13.12 -17.59
C ASN A 142 7.39 12.91 -19.04
N ASN A 143 6.49 12.66 -19.99
CA ASN A 143 6.84 12.49 -21.41
C ASN A 143 7.57 13.72 -22.01
N ASN A 144 7.54 14.87 -21.33
CA ASN A 144 8.14 16.14 -21.74
C ASN A 144 9.28 16.63 -20.82
N SER A 145 9.76 15.83 -19.84
CA SER A 145 10.82 16.27 -18.92
C SER A 145 11.63 15.11 -18.32
N ASN A 146 12.89 15.36 -17.96
CA ASN A 146 13.74 14.42 -17.21
C ASN A 146 13.40 14.33 -15.70
N ASN A 147 12.35 15.03 -15.25
CA ASN A 147 11.95 15.06 -13.84
C ASN A 147 10.96 13.93 -13.51
N ASN A 148 11.09 13.38 -12.29
CA ASN A 148 10.12 12.43 -11.75
C ASN A 148 8.80 13.13 -11.45
N GLN A 149 7.70 12.50 -11.85
CA GLN A 149 6.35 12.96 -11.58
C GLN A 149 5.75 12.17 -10.41
N ASN A 150 4.90 12.83 -9.61
CA ASN A 150 4.04 12.13 -8.67
C ASN A 150 2.93 11.42 -9.48
N PRO A 151 2.84 10.08 -9.44
CA PRO A 151 1.82 9.36 -10.20
C PRO A 151 0.41 9.63 -9.66
N LEU A 152 0.27 10.08 -8.42
CA LEU A 152 -1.00 10.52 -7.86
C LEU A 152 -1.16 12.04 -8.06
N THR A 153 -2.21 12.42 -8.78
CA THR A 153 -2.67 13.80 -8.91
C THR A 153 -3.82 14.03 -7.94
N LEU A 154 -3.71 15.08 -7.13
CA LEU A 154 -4.75 15.56 -6.23
C LEU A 154 -4.90 17.06 -6.44
N THR A 155 -6.09 17.53 -6.79
CA THR A 155 -6.38 18.97 -6.82
C THR A 155 -7.17 19.38 -5.58
N GLU A 156 -6.71 20.43 -4.91
CA GLU A 156 -7.47 21.04 -3.83
C GLU A 156 -8.77 21.63 -4.39
N GLY A 157 -9.87 21.29 -3.73
CA GLY A 157 -11.19 21.79 -4.04
C GLY A 157 -11.47 23.19 -3.47
N GLU A 158 -12.65 23.72 -3.77
CA GLU A 158 -13.18 24.90 -3.09
C GLU A 158 -13.53 24.56 -1.64
N LYS A 159 -13.07 25.37 -0.68
CA LYS A 159 -13.41 25.23 0.74
C LYS A 159 -14.69 25.98 1.03
N THR A 160 -15.67 25.28 1.57
CA THR A 160 -16.90 25.89 2.09
C THR A 160 -17.07 25.51 3.55
N GLN A 161 -17.35 26.50 4.40
CA GLN A 161 -17.76 26.27 5.78
C GLN A 161 -19.27 26.06 5.79
N SER A 162 -19.71 24.87 6.18
CA SER A 162 -21.13 24.61 6.45
C SER A 162 -21.57 25.29 7.75
N SER A 163 -22.88 25.49 7.92
CA SER A 163 -23.54 26.16 9.07
C SER A 163 -23.28 25.52 10.45
N GLY A 164 -22.40 24.51 10.54
CA GLY A 164 -21.88 23.93 11.77
C GLY A 164 -20.47 23.40 11.54
N GLU A 165 -19.46 24.26 11.70
CA GLU A 165 -18.01 24.00 11.90
C GLU A 165 -17.29 22.95 11.02
N THR A 166 -17.95 22.40 10.00
CA THR A 166 -17.43 21.33 9.14
C THR A 166 -16.96 21.96 7.84
N THR A 167 -15.65 21.87 7.59
CA THR A 167 -15.04 22.24 6.30
C THR A 167 -15.35 21.16 5.26
N ILE A 168 -15.97 21.58 4.16
CA ILE A 168 -16.24 20.72 3.00
C ILE A 168 -15.38 21.20 1.83
N TYR A 169 -14.64 20.26 1.25
CA TYR A 169 -13.91 20.42 0.00
C TYR A 169 -14.82 20.01 -1.15
N LYS A 170 -14.99 20.88 -2.16
CA LYS A 170 -15.78 20.62 -3.36
C LYS A 170 -14.91 20.58 -4.60
N ASN A 171 -15.30 19.83 -5.63
CA ASN A 171 -14.56 19.72 -6.90
C ASN A 171 -13.15 19.13 -6.71
N VAL A 172 -12.98 18.22 -5.75
CA VAL A 172 -11.71 17.50 -5.55
C VAL A 172 -11.48 16.55 -6.72
N SER A 173 -10.35 16.68 -7.41
CA SER A 173 -9.96 15.75 -8.48
C SER A 173 -8.89 14.81 -7.97
N LEU A 174 -9.07 13.52 -8.24
CA LEU A 174 -8.15 12.45 -7.84
C LEU A 174 -7.87 11.56 -9.04
N ASN A 175 -6.60 11.43 -9.41
CA ASN A 175 -6.18 10.55 -10.49
C ASN A 175 -4.84 9.87 -10.22
N LEU A 176 -4.80 8.54 -10.29
CA LEU A 176 -3.59 7.73 -10.21
C LEU A 176 -3.19 7.23 -11.60
N ASN A 177 -1.99 7.60 -12.05
CA ASN A 177 -1.46 7.24 -13.36
C ASN A 177 -0.69 5.91 -13.28
N PHE A 178 -1.20 4.89 -13.97
CA PHE A 178 -0.55 3.59 -14.11
C PHE A 178 0.36 3.55 -15.32
N ALA A 179 1.50 2.88 -15.20
CA ALA A 179 2.40 2.70 -16.33
C ALA A 179 1.73 1.86 -17.44
N PRO A 180 2.01 2.12 -18.72
CA PRO A 180 1.53 1.29 -19.80
C PRO A 180 2.09 -0.14 -19.67
N PRO A 181 1.31 -1.18 -20.02
CA PRO A 181 1.80 -2.56 -19.98
C PRO A 181 2.99 -2.71 -20.92
N LYS A 182 4.11 -3.21 -20.40
CA LYS A 182 5.28 -3.54 -21.22
C LYS A 182 4.95 -4.77 -22.05
N THR A 183 4.68 -4.61 -23.34
CA THR A 183 4.45 -5.73 -24.26
C THR A 183 5.75 -6.50 -24.49
N ASN A 184 6.00 -7.51 -23.64
CA ASN A 184 6.85 -8.66 -23.94
C ASN A 184 6.33 -9.87 -23.12
N THR A 185 5.58 -10.73 -23.81
CA THR A 185 5.20 -12.11 -23.43
C THR A 185 4.25 -12.30 -22.23
N ALA A 186 3.01 -12.68 -22.54
CA ALA A 186 2.02 -13.40 -21.73
C ALA A 186 2.14 -13.35 -20.19
N MET A 187 1.66 -12.28 -19.56
CA MET A 187 0.80 -12.39 -18.39
C MET A 187 -0.23 -11.27 -18.44
N ILE A 188 -1.49 -11.65 -18.63
CA ILE A 188 -2.63 -10.74 -18.51
C ILE A 188 -2.75 -10.43 -17.02
N ALA A 189 -2.25 -9.26 -16.59
CA ALA A 189 -2.58 -8.72 -15.28
C ALA A 189 -4.04 -8.24 -15.33
N THR A 190 -4.98 -9.15 -15.10
CA THR A 190 -6.39 -8.78 -14.88
C THR A 190 -6.49 -8.08 -13.54
N ILE A 191 -6.52 -6.75 -13.54
CA ILE A 191 -6.88 -5.98 -12.34
C ILE A 191 -8.42 -6.01 -12.26
N SER A 192 -8.94 -7.05 -11.60
CA SER A 192 -10.35 -7.24 -11.24
C SER A 192 -10.41 -7.43 -9.72
N SER A 193 -10.72 -6.40 -8.91
CA SER A 193 -12.07 -5.98 -8.47
C SER A 193 -12.64 -6.69 -7.22
N ILE A 194 -12.82 -5.87 -6.15
CA ILE A 194 -13.94 -5.80 -5.18
C ILE A 194 -13.96 -6.78 -3.97
N PHE A 195 -14.15 -6.17 -2.80
CA PHE A 195 -14.13 -6.70 -1.43
C PHE A 195 -15.49 -7.14 -0.89
N SER A 196 -15.46 -8.06 0.07
CA SER A 196 -16.41 -8.10 1.20
C SER A 196 -15.70 -8.77 2.39
N ILE A 197 -15.44 -8.01 3.46
CA ILE A 197 -14.77 -8.52 4.66
C ILE A 197 -15.81 -9.27 5.50
N THR A 198 -15.82 -10.60 5.42
CA THR A 198 -16.37 -11.44 6.49
C THR A 198 -15.55 -12.74 6.64
N ALA A 199 -14.47 -12.71 7.42
CA ALA A 199 -13.88 -13.90 8.03
C ALA A 199 -12.83 -13.56 9.11
N LEU A 200 -13.22 -12.77 10.14
CA LEU A 200 -12.41 -12.62 11.36
C LEU A 200 -12.73 -13.77 12.33
N GLY A 201 -12.36 -14.99 11.94
CA GLY A 201 -12.47 -16.19 12.79
C GLY A 201 -11.13 -16.91 13.01
N PHE A 202 -10.21 -16.82 12.05
CA PHE A 202 -8.93 -17.54 12.10
C PHE A 202 -7.72 -16.64 12.39
N ALA A 203 -7.89 -15.31 12.35
CA ALA A 203 -6.79 -14.37 12.61
C ALA A 203 -6.31 -14.39 14.06
N ALA A 204 -7.20 -14.56 15.05
CA ALA A 204 -6.83 -14.40 16.47
C ALA A 204 -5.72 -15.35 16.96
N SER A 205 -5.71 -16.61 16.48
CA SER A 205 -4.69 -17.61 16.86
C SER A 205 -3.33 -17.32 16.23
N LEU A 206 -3.31 -16.88 14.97
CA LEU A 206 -2.08 -16.48 14.27
C LEU A 206 -1.54 -15.15 14.83
N LEU A 207 -2.41 -14.20 15.13
CA LEU A 207 -2.05 -12.92 15.77
C LEU A 207 -1.41 -13.14 17.14
N TYR A 208 -1.96 -14.02 17.98
CA TYR A 208 -1.40 -14.32 19.30
C TYR A 208 0.00 -14.93 19.22
N LYS A 209 0.21 -15.88 18.30
CA LYS A 209 1.54 -16.49 18.08
C LYS A 209 2.55 -15.50 17.50
N VAL A 210 2.13 -14.66 16.55
CA VAL A 210 2.96 -13.60 15.97
C VAL A 210 3.34 -12.57 17.04
N ILE A 211 2.40 -12.15 17.90
CA ILE A 211 2.68 -11.22 19.02
C ILE A 211 3.66 -11.83 20.03
N ILE A 212 3.53 -13.12 20.35
CA ILE A 212 4.50 -13.82 21.22
C ILE A 212 5.89 -13.81 20.59
N ILE A 213 6.01 -14.15 19.30
CA ILE A 213 7.30 -14.15 18.59
C ILE A 213 7.91 -12.75 18.59
N ILE A 214 7.13 -11.69 18.31
CA ILE A 214 7.59 -10.29 18.36
C ILE A 214 8.02 -9.87 19.77
N THR A 215 7.48 -10.47 20.83
CA THR A 215 7.85 -10.13 22.22
C THR A 215 9.18 -10.77 22.64
N ILE A 216 9.55 -11.87 21.99
CA ILE A 216 10.74 -12.68 22.27
C ILE A 216 11.96 -12.18 21.48
N ILE A 217 11.75 -11.55 20.32
CA ILE A 217 12.78 -10.81 19.55
C ILE A 217 12.98 -9.42 20.17
#